data_AF-A0AAW5IP74-F1
#
_entry.id   AF-A0AAW5IP74-F1
#
_cell.length_a   1.000
_cell.length_b   1.000
_cell.length_c   1.000
_cell.angle_alpha   90.00
_cell.angle_beta   90.00
_cell.angle_gamma   90.00
#
_symmetry.space_group_name_H-M   'P 1'
#
loop_
_entity.id
_entity.type
_entity.pdbx_description
1 polymer ?
#
loop_
_entity_poly.entity_id
_entity_poly.type
_entity_poly.pdbx_seq_one_letter_code
_entity_poly.pdbx_strand_id
1 'polypeptide(L)' 'MATAIKAIPTLHGKEAKEFLRHAEEAERNFKGFKNIEKHPYCVMARNILEKAGM' A
#
# COMPACT_ATOMS: atom_id res chain seq x y z
N MET A 1 -27.64 -9.28 13.88
CA MET A 1 -26.58 -10.31 13.96
C MET A 1 -25.32 -9.72 13.35
N ALA A 2 -24.25 -9.54 14.13
CA ALA A 2 -22.99 -9.02 13.59
C ALA A 2 -22.29 -10.13 12.80
N THR A 3 -21.95 -9.87 11.54
CA THR A 3 -21.09 -10.73 10.73
C THR A 3 -19.71 -10.80 11.37
N ALA A 4 -19.28 -12.01 11.77
CA ALA A 4 -17.95 -12.22 12.33
C ALA A 4 -16.89 -11.78 11.31
N ILE A 5 -16.10 -10.77 11.67
CA ILE A 5 -14.89 -10.40 10.93
C ILE A 5 -13.96 -11.61 11.04
N LYS A 6 -13.68 -12.28 9.92
CA LYS A 6 -12.69 -13.36 9.85
C LYS A 6 -11.41 -12.84 10.50
N ALA A 7 -10.98 -13.46 11.60
CA ALA A 7 -9.78 -13.04 12.30
C ALA A 7 -8.60 -13.05 11.31
N ILE A 8 -7.91 -11.92 11.17
CA ILE A 8 -6.65 -11.86 10.43
C ILE A 8 -5.72 -12.86 11.13
N PRO A 9 -5.12 -13.83 10.42
CA PRO A 9 -4.18 -14.76 11.04
C PRO A 9 -3.07 -13.96 11.72
N THR A 10 -3.04 -14.00 13.05
CA THR A 10 -1.94 -13.39 13.79
C THR A 10 -0.72 -14.27 13.61
N LEU A 11 0.28 -13.76 12.90
CA LEU A 11 1.59 -14.41 12.79
C LEU A 11 2.21 -14.53 14.20
N HIS A 12 2.70 -15.71 14.53
CA HIS A 12 3.32 -15.98 15.83
C HIS A 12 4.70 -16.63 15.67
N GLY A 13 5.53 -16.53 16.72
CA GLY A 13 6.79 -17.25 16.79
C GLY A 13 7.77 -16.88 15.66
N LYS A 14 8.29 -17.91 14.98
CA LYS A 14 9.32 -17.75 13.94
C LYS A 14 8.79 -16.99 12.71
N GLU A 15 7.55 -17.25 12.32
CA GLU A 15 6.93 -16.64 11.14
C GLU A 15 6.72 -15.13 11.33
N ALA A 16 6.34 -14.71 12.54
CA ALA A 16 6.22 -13.29 12.88
C ALA A 16 7.57 -12.55 12.77
N LYS A 17 8.66 -13.18 13.24
CA LYS A 17 10.01 -12.61 13.15
C LYS A 17 10.49 -12.49 11.71
N GLU A 18 10.21 -13.50 10.88
CA GLU A 18 10.54 -13.47 9.46
C GLU A 18 9.73 -12.41 8.71
N PHE A 19 8.42 -12.31 8.99
CA PHE A 19 7.58 -11.26 8.42
C PHE A 19 8.08 -9.85 8.76
N LEU A 20 8.41 -9.60 10.04
CA LEU A 20 8.96 -8.31 10.47
C LEU A 20 10.28 -7.99 9.76
N ARG A 21 11.20 -8.96 9.67
CA ARG A 21 12.46 -8.79 8.93
C ARG A 21 12.22 -8.41 7.47
N HIS A 22 11.28 -9.09 6.80
CA HIS A 22 10.93 -8.79 5.41
C HIS A 22 10.27 -7.42 5.26
N ALA A 23 9.41 -7.01 6.20
CA ALA A 23 8.81 -5.69 6.20
C ALA A 23 9.87 -4.59 6.37
N GLU A 24 10.77 -4.73 7.33
CA GLU A 24 11.87 -3.78 7.56
C GLU A 24 12.81 -3.68 6.35
N GLU A 25 13.13 -4.81 5.72
CA GLU A 25 13.95 -4.84 4.50
C GLU A 25 13.24 -4.17 3.32
N ALA A 26 11.94 -4.40 3.15
CA ALA A 26 11.13 -3.76 2.12
C ALA A 26 11.07 -2.23 2.34
N GLU A 27 10.89 -1.77 3.58
CA GLU A 27 10.89 -0.34 3.92
C GLU A 27 12.25 0.30 3.64
N ARG A 28 13.36 -0.31 4.06
CA ARG A 28 14.71 0.21 3.78
C ARG A 28 14.99 0.31 2.28
N ASN A 29 14.48 -0.64 1.51
CA ASN A 29 14.67 -0.69 0.07
C ASN A 29 13.64 0.13 -0.72
N PHE A 30 12.63 0.69 -0.04
CA PHE A 30 11.59 1.49 -0.68
C PHE A 30 12.16 2.85 -1.11
N LYS A 31 12.42 3.00 -2.41
CA LYS A 31 12.96 4.23 -3.01
C LYS A 31 11.87 5.23 -3.44
N GLY A 32 10.66 5.09 -2.89
CA GLY A 32 9.49 5.84 -3.33
C GLY A 32 8.95 5.40 -4.69
N PHE A 33 7.78 5.94 -5.05
CA PHE A 33 7.21 5.74 -6.39
C PHE A 33 7.89 6.67 -7.38
N LYS A 34 8.80 6.13 -8.19
CA LYS A 34 9.38 6.88 -9.31
C LYS A 34 8.31 7.13 -10.38
N ASN A 35 8.26 8.35 -10.91
CA ASN A 35 7.38 8.74 -12.01
C ASN A 35 5.87 8.62 -11.70
N ILE A 36 5.45 8.79 -10.44
CA ILE A 36 4.02 8.74 -10.09
C ILE A 36 3.20 9.79 -10.87
N GLU A 37 3.79 10.95 -11.17
CA GLU A 37 3.20 11.99 -12.01
C GLU A 37 2.95 11.55 -13.46
N LYS A 38 3.68 10.55 -13.95
CA LYS A 38 3.53 9.98 -15.29
C LYS A 38 2.71 8.70 -15.28
N HIS A 39 2.29 8.23 -14.10
CA HIS A 39 1.49 7.03 -14.01
C HIS A 39 0.12 7.28 -14.66
N PRO A 40 -0.36 6.42 -15.59
CA PRO A 40 -1.55 6.69 -16.39
C PRO A 40 -2.79 7.07 -15.57
N TYR A 41 -2.98 6.40 -14.42
CA TYR A 41 -4.09 6.69 -13.51
C TYR A 41 -3.94 8.02 -12.78
N CYS A 42 -2.72 8.43 -12.42
CA CYS A 42 -2.48 9.71 -11.77
C CYS A 42 -2.66 10.88 -12.75
N VAL A 43 -2.24 10.71 -14.01
CA VAL A 43 -2.50 11.67 -15.09
C VAL A 43 -3.99 11.80 -15.36
N MET A 44 -4.70 10.67 -15.45
CA MET A 44 -6.15 10.67 -15.65
C MET A 44 -6.88 11.36 -14.50
N ALA A 45 -6.53 11.04 -13.25
CA ALA A 45 -7.11 11.68 -12.08
C ALA A 45 -6.87 13.19 -12.11
N ARG A 46 -5.62 13.63 -12.37
CA ARG A 46 -5.29 15.05 -12.50
C ARG A 46 -6.14 15.74 -13.55
N ASN A 47 -6.28 15.16 -14.75
CA ASN A 47 -7.10 15.73 -15.82
C ASN A 47 -8.58 15.85 -15.45
N ILE A 48 -9.12 14.93 -14.64
CA ILE A 48 -10.50 15.01 -14.15
C ILE A 48 -10.64 16.18 -13.17
N LEU A 49 -9.69 16.34 -12.24
CA LEU A 49 -9.69 17.41 -11.26
C LEU A 49 -9.56 18.79 -11.92
N GLU A 50 -8.62 18.92 -12.87
CA GLU A 50 -8.43 20.16 -13.65
C GLU A 50 -9.72 20.53 -14.41
N LYS A 51 -10.42 19.55 -15.00
CA LYS A 51 -11.72 19.77 -15.65
C LYS A 51 -12.83 20.17 -14.68
N ALA A 52 -12.74 19.75 -13.42
CA ALA A 52 -13.67 20.12 -12.36
C ALA A 52 -13.38 21.51 -11.75
N GLY A 53 -12.31 22.19 -12.19
CA GLY A 53 -11.89 23.49 -11.65
C GLY A 53 -11.27 23.40 -10.27
N MET A 54 -10.73 22.24 -9.91
CA MET A 54 -9.96 22.01 -8.68
C MET A 54 -8.46 22.24 -8.90
#